data_AF-A0A8T0B6Q8-F1
#
_entry.id   AF-A0A8T0B6Q8-F1
#
_cell.length_a   1.000
_cell.length_b   1.000
_cell.length_c   1.000
_cell.angle_alpha   90.00
_cell.angle_beta   90.00
_cell.angle_gamma   90.00
#
_symmetry.space_group_name_H-M   'P 1'
#
loop_
_entity.id
_entity.type
_entity.pdbx_description
1 polymer ?
#
loop_
_entity_poly.entity_id
_entity_poly.type
_entity_poly.pdbx_seq_one_letter_code
_entity_poly.pdbx_strand_id
1 'polypeptide(L)'
;MPCSLPQQAEKIIAASTRQGATRRIPSLAAMADAKFKANFLAKHNECRKKHGVPAVTISQDLCSSAQAWADHLLSTKALQHSKTNNGENLYYFRSSAPKALTGEEPVDSWYSEIKDYNFSKPGFQSNTGHFTQVVWKATTEIGVGLATDGKTVFVVGQYKPAGNISNPGYFQDNVLPAELVTQPTQAIGGEGPYSDKTLIFILLLLFTDESFKAKFLDKHNEYRKKHGVPPVTFSQDLCTTAQTWADHMLSIKTLKHSDTNDGENVYYCQSSVKTALVGEEPVTDWYNEIKDYDFSKPGDQPGTGHFTQVVWKATTEIGVGLATDGHTSFVVGQYKPAGNIINPGYYEENVLPAAEDGE
;
A
#
# COMPACT_ATOMS: atom_id res chain seq x y z
N MET A 1 -98.25 22.04 -7.05
CA MET A 1 -97.97 20.60 -7.23
C MET A 1 -96.77 20.48 -8.17
N PRO A 2 -95.83 19.52 -7.99
CA PRO A 2 -95.38 18.88 -6.74
C PRO A 2 -94.36 19.85 -6.05
N CYS A 3 -93.17 19.56 -5.48
CA CYS A 3 -92.44 18.32 -5.14
C CYS A 3 -91.44 18.52 -3.97
N SER A 4 -90.79 17.43 -3.57
CA SER A 4 -89.66 17.29 -2.63
C SER A 4 -88.32 17.87 -3.20
N LEU A 5 -87.37 18.46 -2.46
CA LEU A 5 -86.68 18.14 -1.18
C LEU A 5 -85.65 16.97 -1.29
N PRO A 6 -84.54 16.95 -0.49
CA PRO A 6 -83.70 18.08 -0.01
C PRO A 6 -82.16 17.74 0.07
N GLN A 7 -81.35 18.66 0.65
CA GLN A 7 -80.07 18.41 1.37
C GLN A 7 -78.83 17.88 0.58
N GLN A 8 -77.57 18.14 0.96
CA GLN A 8 -76.92 19.10 1.89
C GLN A 8 -75.45 19.32 1.46
N ALA A 9 -74.78 20.39 1.92
CA ALA A 9 -73.44 20.77 1.45
C ALA A 9 -72.32 20.62 2.51
N GLU A 10 -71.19 20.04 2.09
CA GLU A 10 -69.80 20.16 2.59
C GLU A 10 -68.85 19.62 1.48
N LYS A 11 -67.57 20.00 1.30
CA LYS A 11 -66.70 21.01 1.95
C LYS A 11 -65.60 21.49 0.98
N ILE A 12 -65.33 22.79 0.99
CA ILE A 12 -64.03 23.48 0.81
C ILE A 12 -62.95 22.81 -0.09
N ILE A 13 -62.67 23.43 -1.26
CA ILE A 13 -61.30 23.78 -1.68
C ILE A 13 -61.35 25.21 -2.25
N ALA A 14 -60.47 26.10 -1.78
CA ALA A 14 -60.30 27.46 -2.31
C ALA A 14 -58.90 27.61 -2.92
N ALA A 15 -58.78 28.34 -4.04
CA ALA A 15 -57.54 28.45 -4.81
C ALA A 15 -57.14 29.90 -5.09
N SER A 16 -55.99 30.34 -4.57
CA SER A 16 -55.31 31.63 -4.83
C SER A 16 -54.01 31.69 -4.01
N THR A 17 -52.88 32.29 -4.41
CA THR A 17 -52.43 32.85 -5.72
C THR A 17 -50.89 32.88 -5.73
N ARG A 18 -50.27 32.66 -6.91
CA ARG A 18 -48.87 32.98 -7.32
C ARG A 18 -47.77 33.10 -6.24
N GLN A 19 -46.69 32.35 -6.45
CA GLN A 19 -45.38 32.96 -6.75
C GLN A 19 -44.49 32.02 -7.56
N GLY A 20 -43.58 32.59 -8.36
CA GLY A 20 -42.76 31.83 -9.31
C GLY A 20 -41.54 31.20 -8.63
N ALA A 21 -41.63 29.94 -8.23
CA ALA A 21 -40.47 29.20 -7.75
C ALA A 21 -39.59 28.76 -8.93
N THR A 22 -38.39 29.34 -9.05
CA THR A 22 -37.29 28.69 -9.79
C THR A 22 -37.04 27.35 -9.13
N ARG A 23 -37.42 26.26 -9.80
CA ARG A 23 -37.35 24.89 -9.26
C ARG A 23 -35.88 24.51 -9.03
N ARG A 24 -35.37 24.73 -7.81
CA ARG A 24 -34.13 24.09 -7.34
C ARG A 24 -34.35 22.58 -7.47
N ILE A 25 -33.75 22.00 -8.52
CA ILE A 25 -33.59 20.57 -8.62
C ILE A 25 -32.70 20.17 -7.43
N PRO A 26 -33.14 19.30 -6.52
CA PRO A 26 -32.24 18.75 -5.51
C PRO A 26 -31.16 17.97 -6.25
N SER A 27 -29.92 18.46 -6.21
CA SER A 27 -28.78 17.63 -6.56
C SER A 27 -28.76 16.47 -5.58
N LEU A 28 -28.73 15.22 -6.07
CA LEU A 28 -28.47 14.05 -5.23
C LEU A 28 -26.96 13.98 -4.94
N ALA A 29 -26.45 15.00 -4.25
CA ALA A 29 -25.16 14.96 -3.60
C ALA A 29 -25.26 14.00 -2.41
N ALA A 30 -24.83 12.75 -2.58
CA ALA A 30 -24.76 11.81 -1.47
C ALA A 30 -23.63 12.24 -0.53
N MET A 31 -24.00 12.50 0.74
CA MET A 31 -23.11 12.97 1.80
C MET A 31 -22.51 11.82 2.61
N ALA A 32 -21.48 12.11 3.42
CA ALA A 32 -20.88 11.13 4.32
C ALA A 32 -21.87 10.72 5.43
N ASP A 33 -22.47 9.54 5.31
CA ASP A 33 -23.39 8.98 6.31
C ASP A 33 -22.67 8.44 7.57
N ALA A 34 -23.44 7.93 8.53
CA ALA A 34 -22.91 7.42 9.79
C ALA A 34 -22.02 6.17 9.62
N LYS A 35 -22.31 5.29 8.65
CA LYS A 35 -21.48 4.13 8.34
C LYS A 35 -20.19 4.57 7.66
N PHE A 36 -20.26 5.45 6.66
CA PHE A 36 -19.09 6.01 5.99
C PHE A 36 -18.13 6.66 6.99
N LYS A 37 -18.65 7.46 7.93
CA LYS A 37 -17.87 8.08 9.02
C LYS A 37 -17.27 7.07 9.98
N ALA A 38 -18.02 6.03 10.38
CA ALA A 38 -17.52 4.97 11.25
C ALA A 38 -16.39 4.16 10.58
N ASN A 39 -16.57 3.78 9.32
CA ASN A 39 -15.57 3.09 8.50
C ASN A 39 -14.29 3.94 8.32
N PHE A 40 -14.44 5.21 7.96
CA PHE A 40 -13.32 6.16 7.81
C PHE A 40 -12.52 6.34 9.11
N LEU A 41 -13.20 6.44 10.26
CA LEU A 41 -12.59 6.53 11.57
C LEU A 41 -11.88 5.23 11.97
N ALA A 42 -12.55 4.09 11.79
CA ALA A 42 -11.99 2.77 12.09
C ALA A 42 -10.71 2.54 11.28
N LYS A 43 -10.71 2.90 9.99
CA LYS A 43 -9.56 2.71 9.11
C LYS A 43 -8.39 3.64 9.44
N HIS A 44 -8.64 4.89 9.81
CA HIS A 44 -7.60 5.77 10.36
C HIS A 44 -6.96 5.15 11.61
N ASN A 45 -7.77 4.61 12.52
CA ASN A 45 -7.27 4.02 13.76
C ASN A 45 -6.60 2.65 13.56
N GLU A 46 -6.99 1.86 12.55
CA GLU A 46 -6.27 0.67 12.08
C GLU A 46 -4.86 1.05 11.62
N CYS A 47 -4.74 2.02 10.72
CA CYS A 47 -3.45 2.47 10.20
C CYS A 47 -2.60 3.11 11.29
N ARG A 48 -3.14 4.03 12.09
CA ARG A 48 -2.43 4.68 13.20
C ARG A 48 -1.88 3.70 14.24
N LYS A 49 -2.65 2.65 14.57
CA LYS A 49 -2.18 1.57 15.45
C LYS A 49 -0.91 0.88 14.94
N LYS A 50 -0.75 0.72 13.61
CA LYS A 50 0.47 0.12 13.03
C LYS A 50 1.73 0.94 13.32
N HIS A 51 1.61 2.23 13.58
CA HIS A 51 2.72 3.16 13.84
C HIS A 51 2.89 3.52 15.32
N GLY A 52 2.22 2.80 16.24
CA GLY A 52 2.29 3.09 17.68
C GLY A 52 1.69 4.45 18.10
N VAL A 53 1.00 5.17 17.21
CA VAL A 53 0.47 6.52 17.50
C VAL A 53 -0.96 6.48 18.06
N PRO A 54 -1.37 7.46 18.89
CA PRO A 54 -2.70 7.48 19.49
C PRO A 54 -3.84 7.49 18.46
N ALA A 55 -4.93 6.80 18.81
CA ALA A 55 -6.17 6.84 18.03
C ALA A 55 -6.79 8.25 18.02
N VAL A 56 -7.40 8.61 16.89
CA VAL A 56 -8.17 9.85 16.71
C VAL A 56 -9.66 9.61 16.94
N THR A 57 -10.41 10.69 17.15
CA THR A 57 -11.89 10.69 17.25
C THR A 57 -12.54 11.48 16.11
N ILE A 58 -13.77 11.13 15.73
CA ILE A 58 -14.58 11.96 14.81
C ILE A 58 -15.02 13.25 15.51
N SER A 59 -14.84 14.37 14.82
CA SER A 59 -15.30 15.70 15.21
C SER A 59 -16.38 16.19 14.23
N GLN A 60 -17.54 16.60 14.75
CA GLN A 60 -18.68 16.98 13.93
C GLN A 60 -18.46 18.33 13.21
N ASP A 61 -17.67 19.24 13.79
CA ASP A 61 -17.30 20.50 13.16
C ASP A 61 -16.38 20.26 11.96
N LEU A 62 -15.38 19.38 12.11
CA LEU A 62 -14.52 18.96 10.99
C LEU A 62 -15.32 18.23 9.90
N CYS A 63 -16.28 17.37 10.26
CA CYS A 63 -17.18 16.74 9.28
C CYS A 63 -17.99 17.79 8.51
N SER A 64 -18.49 18.82 9.19
CA SER A 64 -19.31 19.87 8.56
C SER A 64 -18.47 20.76 7.63
N SER A 65 -17.26 21.12 8.06
CA SER A 65 -16.26 21.83 7.26
C SER A 65 -15.85 21.04 6.01
N ALA A 66 -15.48 19.76 6.19
CA ALA A 66 -15.07 18.88 5.11
C ALA A 66 -16.21 18.60 4.11
N GLN A 67 -17.46 18.46 4.57
CA GLN A 67 -18.62 18.29 3.69
C GLN A 67 -18.87 19.53 2.83
N ALA A 68 -18.83 20.73 3.43
CA ALA A 68 -18.98 21.98 2.69
C ALA A 68 -17.86 22.16 1.64
N TRP A 69 -16.64 21.68 1.93
CA TRP A 69 -15.56 21.67 0.93
C TRP A 69 -15.77 20.60 -0.16
N ALA A 70 -16.18 19.38 0.19
CA ALA A 70 -16.49 18.34 -0.79
C ALA A 70 -17.58 18.80 -1.79
N ASP A 71 -18.63 19.44 -1.29
CA ASP A 71 -19.70 20.04 -2.11
C ASP A 71 -19.16 21.13 -3.05
N HIS A 72 -18.22 21.98 -2.55
CA HIS A 72 -17.55 22.99 -3.37
C HIS A 72 -16.68 22.38 -4.49
N LEU A 73 -15.87 21.36 -4.18
CA LEU A 73 -15.07 20.64 -5.17
C LEU A 73 -15.94 19.93 -6.22
N LEU A 74 -17.06 19.32 -5.80
CA LEU A 74 -18.03 18.73 -6.72
C LEU A 74 -18.69 19.77 -7.63
N SER A 75 -18.92 21.00 -7.14
CA SER A 75 -19.52 22.09 -7.92
C SER A 75 -18.56 22.74 -8.93
N THR A 76 -17.28 22.86 -8.58
CA THR A 76 -16.24 23.50 -9.41
C THR A 76 -15.50 22.52 -10.32
N LYS A 77 -15.52 21.22 -9.99
CA LYS A 77 -14.75 20.14 -10.63
C LYS A 77 -13.22 20.34 -10.58
N ALA A 78 -12.73 21.24 -9.74
CA ALA A 78 -11.31 21.46 -9.49
C ALA A 78 -10.88 20.73 -8.21
N LEU A 79 -9.75 20.00 -8.26
CA LEU A 79 -9.14 19.41 -7.07
C LEU A 79 -8.17 20.43 -6.45
N GLN A 80 -8.53 20.99 -5.29
CA GLN A 80 -7.77 22.03 -4.60
C GLN A 80 -8.02 21.99 -3.09
N HIS A 81 -7.03 22.40 -2.30
CA HIS A 81 -7.16 22.45 -0.84
C HIS A 81 -8.04 23.61 -0.37
N SER A 82 -8.69 23.43 0.78
CA SER A 82 -9.49 24.46 1.44
C SER A 82 -8.62 25.59 2.01
N LYS A 83 -9.26 26.70 2.36
CA LYS A 83 -8.62 27.84 3.04
C LYS A 83 -8.73 27.74 4.57
N THR A 84 -8.84 26.51 5.10
CA THR A 84 -8.91 26.28 6.55
C THR A 84 -7.52 26.07 7.13
N ASN A 85 -7.38 26.24 8.45
CA ASN A 85 -6.14 25.94 9.18
C ASN A 85 -6.08 24.48 9.67
N ASN A 86 -6.99 23.63 9.17
CA ASN A 86 -6.98 22.19 9.46
C ASN A 86 -5.96 21.52 8.54
N GLY A 87 -5.40 20.39 8.97
CA GLY A 87 -4.75 19.48 8.03
C GLY A 87 -5.80 18.92 7.08
N GLU A 88 -5.46 18.60 5.83
CA GLU A 88 -6.45 18.18 4.84
C GLU A 88 -5.90 17.19 3.81
N ASN A 89 -6.58 16.06 3.65
CA ASN A 89 -6.36 15.11 2.58
C ASN A 89 -7.54 15.12 1.61
N LEU A 90 -7.24 14.98 0.31
CA LEU A 90 -8.24 14.96 -0.75
C LEU A 90 -8.19 13.63 -1.50
N TYR A 91 -9.35 13.07 -1.81
CA TYR A 91 -9.47 11.88 -2.66
C TYR A 91 -10.51 12.14 -3.75
N TYR A 92 -10.16 11.77 -4.98
CA TYR A 92 -10.95 12.02 -6.18
C TYR A 92 -10.94 10.79 -7.08
N PHE A 93 -12.12 10.44 -7.61
CA PHE A 93 -12.18 9.56 -8.78
C PHE A 93 -13.35 9.91 -9.68
N ARG A 94 -13.27 9.40 -10.91
CA ARG A 94 -14.31 9.49 -11.92
C ARG A 94 -14.58 8.11 -12.51
N SER A 95 -15.85 7.78 -12.71
CA SER A 95 -16.31 6.49 -13.23
C SER A 95 -17.35 6.68 -14.34
N SER A 96 -17.45 5.69 -15.23
CA SER A 96 -18.52 5.61 -16.24
C SER A 96 -19.86 5.20 -15.62
N ALA A 97 -19.82 4.38 -14.57
CA ALA A 97 -20.98 3.85 -13.83
C ALA A 97 -20.93 4.25 -12.33
N PRO A 98 -22.08 4.40 -11.65
CA PRO A 98 -22.09 4.70 -10.21
C PRO A 98 -21.39 3.63 -9.38
N LYS A 99 -20.43 4.07 -8.56
CA LYS A 99 -19.77 3.25 -7.53
C LYS A 99 -20.19 3.78 -6.16
N ALA A 100 -20.67 2.90 -5.29
CA ALA A 100 -20.76 3.19 -3.86
C ALA A 100 -19.34 3.14 -3.28
N LEU A 101 -18.85 4.27 -2.76
CA LEU A 101 -17.55 4.36 -2.11
C LEU A 101 -17.72 4.06 -0.61
N THR A 102 -16.81 3.28 -0.02
CA THR A 102 -16.79 3.05 1.43
C THR A 102 -15.87 4.05 2.16
N GLY A 103 -15.96 4.10 3.49
CA GLY A 103 -15.14 5.03 4.28
C GLY A 103 -13.66 4.66 4.33
N GLU A 104 -13.33 3.39 4.08
CA GLU A 104 -11.97 2.84 4.06
C GLU A 104 -11.19 3.25 2.81
N GLU A 105 -11.81 3.15 1.63
CA GLU A 105 -11.15 3.35 0.32
C GLU A 105 -10.32 4.64 0.17
N PRO A 106 -10.78 5.84 0.57
CA PRO A 106 -9.92 7.04 0.53
C PRO A 106 -8.74 6.93 1.50
N VAL A 107 -8.91 6.27 2.64
CA VAL A 107 -7.88 6.12 3.68
C VAL A 107 -6.82 5.09 3.29
N ASP A 108 -7.22 3.96 2.68
CA ASP A 108 -6.28 3.01 2.05
C ASP A 108 -5.50 3.70 0.93
N SER A 109 -6.17 4.51 0.08
CA SER A 109 -5.50 5.28 -0.97
C SER A 109 -4.45 6.23 -0.41
N TRP A 110 -4.78 7.00 0.63
CA TRP A 110 -3.85 7.93 1.28
C TRP A 110 -2.73 7.22 2.03
N TYR A 111 -3.02 6.12 2.72
CA TYR A 111 -2.03 5.35 3.45
C TYR A 111 -1.06 4.62 2.52
N SER A 112 -1.46 4.28 1.28
CA SER A 112 -0.61 3.58 0.31
C SER A 112 0.67 4.33 -0.08
N GLU A 113 0.72 5.64 0.14
CA GLU A 113 1.93 6.47 -0.03
C GLU A 113 3.05 6.13 0.98
N ILE A 114 2.78 5.30 2.00
CA ILE A 114 3.80 4.79 2.94
C ILE A 114 4.99 4.15 2.22
N LYS A 115 4.75 3.48 1.10
CA LYS A 115 5.78 2.82 0.27
C LYS A 115 6.78 3.82 -0.33
N ASP A 116 6.36 5.07 -0.48
CA ASP A 116 7.12 6.16 -1.11
C ASP A 116 7.81 7.04 -0.05
N TYR A 117 7.56 6.81 1.25
CA TYR A 117 8.08 7.63 2.35
C TYR A 117 9.39 7.07 2.95
N ASN A 118 10.49 7.81 2.77
CA ASN A 118 11.78 7.44 3.34
C ASN A 118 11.88 7.88 4.82
N PHE A 119 11.62 6.95 5.75
CA PHE A 119 11.72 7.18 7.20
C PHE A 119 13.13 7.55 7.69
N SER A 120 14.19 7.26 6.92
CA SER A 120 15.57 7.67 7.22
C SER A 120 15.89 9.10 6.77
N LYS A 121 15.01 9.75 6.00
CA LYS A 121 15.08 11.16 5.60
C LYS A 121 13.78 11.91 6.01
N PRO A 122 13.40 11.88 7.30
CA PRO A 122 12.09 12.35 7.76
C PRO A 122 11.90 13.86 7.56
N GLY A 123 10.78 14.21 6.91
CA GLY A 123 10.44 15.56 6.45
C GLY A 123 9.29 15.49 5.44
N PHE A 124 8.86 16.64 4.90
CA PHE A 124 7.87 16.64 3.82
C PHE A 124 8.48 16.09 2.53
N GLN A 125 7.94 14.97 2.02
CA GLN A 125 8.36 14.35 0.75
C GLN A 125 7.20 14.39 -0.25
N SER A 126 7.49 14.67 -1.52
CA SER A 126 6.48 14.72 -2.60
C SER A 126 5.72 13.40 -2.70
N ASN A 127 4.40 13.47 -2.87
CA ASN A 127 3.50 12.30 -2.96
C ASN A 127 3.42 11.44 -1.68
N THR A 128 3.82 11.98 -0.52
CA THR A 128 3.66 11.31 0.80
C THR A 128 2.79 12.08 1.79
N GLY A 129 2.25 13.22 1.35
CA GLY A 129 1.51 14.17 2.18
C GLY A 129 0.24 13.58 2.79
N HIS A 130 -0.43 12.67 2.09
CA HIS A 130 -1.65 12.07 2.61
C HIS A 130 -1.35 10.98 3.65
N PHE A 131 -0.35 10.12 3.40
CA PHE A 131 0.13 9.14 4.38
C PHE A 131 0.60 9.81 5.67
N THR A 132 1.50 10.78 5.54
CA THR A 132 2.10 11.50 6.68
C THR A 132 1.03 12.18 7.54
N GLN A 133 -0.04 12.71 6.92
CA GLN A 133 -1.19 13.26 7.64
C GLN A 133 -2.07 12.19 8.32
N VAL A 134 -2.31 11.02 7.70
CA VAL A 134 -3.08 9.92 8.31
C VAL A 134 -2.43 9.46 9.62
N VAL A 135 -1.11 9.26 9.61
CA VAL A 135 -0.36 8.74 10.77
C VAL A 135 0.16 9.82 11.73
N TRP A 136 -0.06 11.11 11.45
CA TRP A 136 0.51 12.21 12.24
C TRP A 136 0.15 12.14 13.73
N LYS A 137 1.13 11.80 14.57
CA LYS A 137 0.95 11.46 16.00
C LYS A 137 0.16 12.49 16.80
N ALA A 138 0.44 13.78 16.64
CA ALA A 138 -0.19 14.86 17.39
C ALA A 138 -1.64 15.17 16.96
N THR A 139 -2.14 14.61 15.85
CA THR A 139 -3.56 14.74 15.47
C THR A 139 -4.43 13.99 16.47
N THR A 140 -5.52 14.62 16.96
CA THR A 140 -6.46 14.03 17.92
C THR A 140 -7.88 13.91 17.37
N GLU A 141 -8.29 14.85 16.51
CA GLU A 141 -9.60 14.92 15.87
C GLU A 141 -9.48 14.76 14.35
N ILE A 142 -10.43 14.05 13.74
CA ILE A 142 -10.64 14.02 12.29
C ILE A 142 -12.09 14.27 11.92
N GLY A 143 -12.35 14.68 10.68
CA GLY A 143 -13.69 14.76 10.11
C GLY A 143 -13.68 14.49 8.62
N VAL A 144 -14.83 14.09 8.07
CA VAL A 144 -14.93 13.70 6.66
C VAL A 144 -16.20 14.22 5.99
N GLY A 145 -16.02 14.67 4.75
CA GLY A 145 -17.07 15.00 3.79
C GLY A 145 -16.96 14.15 2.53
N LEU A 146 -18.10 13.82 1.93
CA LEU A 146 -18.21 13.05 0.69
C LEU A 146 -19.21 13.78 -0.21
N ALA A 147 -18.87 14.03 -1.47
CA ALA A 147 -19.79 14.61 -2.44
C ALA A 147 -19.67 13.90 -3.79
N THR A 148 -20.81 13.55 -4.39
CA THR A 148 -20.86 12.81 -5.65
C THR A 148 -22.04 13.24 -6.53
N ASP A 149 -21.86 13.17 -7.86
CA ASP A 149 -22.94 13.30 -8.85
C ASP A 149 -23.31 11.95 -9.51
N GLY A 150 -22.84 10.84 -8.92
CA GLY A 150 -23.00 9.49 -9.45
C GLY A 150 -21.96 9.08 -10.50
N LYS A 151 -21.09 10.00 -10.97
CA LYS A 151 -19.96 9.70 -11.88
C LYS A 151 -18.64 10.32 -11.43
N THR A 152 -18.70 11.43 -10.71
CA THR A 152 -17.58 12.15 -10.11
C THR A 152 -17.72 12.07 -8.60
N VAL A 153 -16.65 11.76 -7.88
CA VAL A 153 -16.64 11.73 -6.41
C VAL A 153 -15.47 12.55 -5.87
N PHE A 154 -15.74 13.34 -4.83
CA PHE A 154 -14.73 13.96 -3.99
C PHE A 154 -14.96 13.51 -2.54
N VAL A 155 -13.88 13.11 -1.85
CA VAL A 155 -13.83 12.96 -0.40
C VAL A 155 -12.79 13.95 0.14
N VAL A 156 -13.16 14.62 1.22
CA VAL A 156 -12.28 15.54 1.97
C VAL A 156 -12.15 14.98 3.38
N GLY A 157 -10.93 14.68 3.80
CA GLY A 157 -10.60 14.39 5.19
C GLY A 157 -9.93 15.62 5.81
N GLN A 158 -10.41 16.10 6.96
CA GLN A 158 -9.78 17.19 7.71
C GLN A 158 -9.30 16.71 9.08
N TYR A 159 -8.18 17.27 9.54
CA TYR A 159 -7.37 16.79 10.66
C TYR A 159 -7.03 17.94 11.61
N LYS A 160 -7.12 17.71 12.93
CA LYS A 160 -6.86 18.72 13.97
C LYS A 160 -6.19 18.08 15.20
N PRO A 161 -5.10 18.67 15.73
CA PRO A 161 -4.19 19.62 15.09
C PRO A 161 -3.77 19.21 13.66
N ALA A 162 -3.38 20.18 12.84
CA ALA A 162 -2.90 19.91 11.48
C ALA A 162 -1.59 19.10 11.50
N GLY A 163 -1.45 18.20 10.53
CA GLY A 163 -0.20 17.49 10.27
C GLY A 163 0.71 18.23 9.29
N ASN A 164 1.75 17.55 8.84
CA ASN A 164 2.67 17.97 7.78
C ASN A 164 3.37 19.32 8.01
N ILE A 165 3.49 19.74 9.27
CA ILE A 165 4.15 20.98 9.67
C ILE A 165 5.66 20.82 9.43
N SER A 166 6.20 21.53 8.44
CA SER A 166 7.61 21.46 8.01
C SER A 166 8.63 22.09 8.97
N ASN A 167 8.32 22.16 10.26
CA ASN A 167 9.27 22.59 11.29
C ASN A 167 10.32 21.50 11.54
N PRO A 168 11.59 21.83 11.84
CA PRO A 168 12.61 20.84 12.19
C PRO A 168 12.15 19.95 13.36
N GLY A 169 12.34 18.63 13.22
CA GLY A 169 11.92 17.62 14.20
C GLY A 169 10.47 17.15 14.11
N TYR A 170 9.56 17.91 13.49
CA TYR A 170 8.13 17.60 13.57
C TYR A 170 7.75 16.30 12.84
N PHE A 171 8.37 16.00 11.69
CA PHE A 171 8.12 14.74 10.99
C PHE A 171 8.72 13.54 11.74
N GLN A 172 9.89 13.72 12.37
CA GLN A 172 10.56 12.73 13.24
C GLN A 172 9.64 12.34 14.42
N ASP A 173 9.05 13.34 15.08
CA ASP A 173 8.21 13.14 16.26
C ASP A 173 6.82 12.56 15.93
N ASN A 174 6.32 12.79 14.70
CA ASN A 174 4.93 12.51 14.33
C ASN A 174 4.71 11.42 13.27
N VAL A 175 5.72 11.07 12.48
CA VAL A 175 5.64 10.04 11.42
C VAL A 175 6.60 8.91 11.78
N LEU A 176 6.21 8.12 12.80
CA LEU A 176 6.97 6.97 13.27
C LEU A 176 6.95 5.84 12.22
N PRO A 177 7.97 4.95 12.16
CA PRO A 177 7.89 3.71 11.40
C PRO A 177 6.72 2.83 11.85
N ALA A 178 6.34 1.84 11.05
CA ALA A 178 5.43 0.81 11.50
C ALA A 178 6.12 -0.11 12.53
N GLU A 179 5.43 -0.45 13.61
CA GLU A 179 5.90 -1.39 14.61
C GLU A 179 5.91 -2.81 14.02
N LEU A 180 7.09 -3.44 14.00
CA LEU A 180 7.21 -4.86 13.65
C LEU A 180 6.46 -5.70 14.70
N VAL A 181 5.32 -6.26 14.30
CA VAL A 181 4.48 -7.07 15.18
C VAL A 181 5.10 -8.46 15.39
N THR A 182 6.12 -8.52 16.27
CA THR A 182 6.75 -9.77 16.72
C THR A 182 5.82 -10.53 17.68
N GLN A 183 4.71 -11.05 17.16
CA GLN A 183 3.84 -11.98 17.88
C GLN A 183 4.47 -13.39 17.86
N PRO A 184 4.71 -14.02 19.02
CA PRO A 184 5.20 -15.40 19.06
C PRO A 184 4.13 -16.37 18.58
N THR A 185 4.56 -17.46 17.94
CA THR A 185 3.67 -18.43 17.30
C THR A 185 2.75 -19.12 18.31
N GLN A 186 1.45 -18.79 18.27
CA GLN A 186 0.37 -19.52 18.92
C GLN A 186 -0.76 -19.74 17.91
N ALA A 187 -1.26 -20.98 17.82
CA ALA A 187 -2.25 -21.35 16.81
C ALA A 187 -3.62 -20.76 17.13
N ILE A 188 -4.23 -20.05 16.17
CA ILE A 188 -5.55 -19.44 16.33
C ILE A 188 -6.61 -20.31 15.64
N GLY A 189 -7.19 -21.24 16.40
CA GLY A 189 -8.49 -21.82 16.05
C GLY A 189 -9.60 -20.92 16.59
N GLY A 190 -10.32 -20.22 15.70
CA GLY A 190 -11.44 -19.36 16.09
C GLY A 190 -12.00 -18.55 14.93
N GLU A 191 -13.28 -18.75 14.61
CA GLU A 191 -13.96 -18.00 13.55
C GLU A 191 -14.25 -16.57 14.01
N GLY A 192 -13.81 -15.58 13.23
CA GLY A 192 -13.98 -14.15 13.50
C GLY A 192 -14.45 -13.39 12.25
N PRO A 193 -15.13 -12.24 12.39
CA PRO A 193 -15.95 -11.65 11.33
C PRO A 193 -15.16 -10.82 10.30
N TYR A 194 -14.21 -11.44 9.61
CA TYR A 194 -13.63 -10.91 8.37
C TYR A 194 -14.28 -11.58 7.17
N SER A 195 -15.19 -10.87 6.50
CA SER A 195 -15.90 -11.34 5.29
C SER A 195 -15.68 -10.45 4.05
N ASP A 196 -14.99 -9.32 4.19
CA ASP A 196 -14.62 -8.48 3.05
C ASP A 196 -13.40 -9.06 2.34
N LYS A 197 -13.64 -9.63 1.15
CA LYS A 197 -12.61 -10.24 0.31
C LYS A 197 -11.56 -9.24 -0.15
N THR A 198 -11.87 -7.95 -0.24
CA THR A 198 -10.94 -6.90 -0.66
C THR A 198 -9.97 -6.56 0.47
N LEU A 199 -10.50 -6.34 1.67
CA LEU A 199 -9.66 -6.08 2.85
C LEU A 199 -8.82 -7.32 3.21
N ILE A 200 -9.39 -8.53 3.11
CA ILE A 200 -8.64 -9.78 3.25
C ILE A 200 -7.54 -9.88 2.19
N PHE A 201 -7.80 -9.54 0.91
CA PHE A 201 -6.79 -9.62 -0.15
C PHE A 201 -5.69 -8.56 0.00
N ILE A 202 -6.00 -7.35 0.47
CA ILE A 202 -5.00 -6.31 0.77
C ILE A 202 -4.18 -6.67 2.02
N LEU A 203 -4.81 -7.19 3.07
CA LEU A 203 -4.07 -7.77 4.21
C LEU A 203 -3.20 -8.94 3.74
N LEU A 204 -3.74 -9.87 2.96
CA LEU A 204 -2.96 -10.98 2.40
C LEU A 204 -1.77 -10.44 1.63
N LEU A 205 -1.96 -9.52 0.68
CA LEU A 205 -0.87 -8.96 -0.13
C LEU A 205 0.24 -8.34 0.73
N LEU A 206 -0.11 -7.50 1.72
CA LEU A 206 0.87 -6.86 2.60
C LEU A 206 1.55 -7.86 3.56
N PHE A 207 0.81 -8.82 4.12
CA PHE A 207 1.39 -9.89 4.94
C PHE A 207 2.20 -10.88 4.08
N THR A 208 1.85 -11.11 2.81
CA THR A 208 2.64 -11.93 1.88
C THR A 208 3.87 -11.19 1.39
N ASP A 209 3.85 -9.87 1.20
CA ASP A 209 5.04 -9.10 0.84
C ASP A 209 6.08 -9.13 1.97
N GLU A 210 5.66 -8.84 3.21
CA GLU A 210 6.56 -8.91 4.37
C GLU A 210 7.03 -10.34 4.66
N SER A 211 6.16 -11.36 4.57
CA SER A 211 6.60 -12.75 4.75
C SER A 211 7.39 -13.31 3.57
N PHE A 212 7.17 -12.82 2.35
CA PHE A 212 7.99 -13.13 1.18
C PHE A 212 9.39 -12.53 1.36
N LYS A 213 9.51 -11.25 1.72
CA LYS A 213 10.78 -10.60 2.07
C LYS A 213 11.51 -11.35 3.18
N ALA A 214 10.84 -11.64 4.30
CA ALA A 214 11.43 -12.41 5.39
C ALA A 214 11.96 -13.77 4.90
N LYS A 215 11.14 -14.55 4.18
CA LYS A 215 11.54 -15.84 3.63
C LYS A 215 12.67 -15.76 2.60
N PHE A 216 12.70 -14.71 1.78
CA PHE A 216 13.75 -14.46 0.79
C PHE A 216 15.09 -14.17 1.49
N LEU A 217 15.10 -13.34 2.52
CA LEU A 217 16.30 -13.04 3.34
C LEU A 217 16.75 -14.25 4.17
N ASP A 218 15.81 -14.92 4.85
CA ASP A 218 16.08 -16.13 5.63
C ASP A 218 16.72 -17.21 4.76
N LYS A 219 16.19 -17.43 3.54
CA LYS A 219 16.70 -18.46 2.64
C LYS A 219 18.07 -18.10 2.05
N HIS A 220 18.32 -16.83 1.73
CA HIS A 220 19.68 -16.36 1.40
C HIS A 220 20.64 -16.67 2.54
N ASN A 221 20.28 -16.31 3.77
CA ASN A 221 21.16 -16.46 4.92
C ASN A 221 21.32 -17.93 5.37
N GLU A 222 20.32 -18.79 5.14
CA GLU A 222 20.45 -20.26 5.27
C GLU A 222 21.52 -20.81 4.33
N TYR A 223 21.48 -20.43 3.05
CA TYR A 223 22.46 -20.90 2.07
C TYR A 223 23.85 -20.31 2.31
N ARG A 224 23.95 -18.99 2.49
CA ARG A 224 25.22 -18.30 2.81
C ARG A 224 25.93 -18.88 4.03
N LYS A 225 25.17 -19.28 5.06
CA LYS A 225 25.71 -19.99 6.23
C LYS A 225 26.37 -21.33 5.89
N LYS A 226 25.83 -22.11 4.94
CA LYS A 226 26.43 -23.39 4.49
C LYS A 226 27.79 -23.17 3.84
N HIS A 227 27.97 -22.05 3.15
CA HIS A 227 29.25 -21.63 2.54
C HIS A 227 30.17 -20.88 3.50
N GLY A 228 29.80 -20.74 4.79
CA GLY A 228 30.59 -20.02 5.79
C GLY A 228 30.74 -18.52 5.54
N VAL A 229 29.96 -17.93 4.63
CA VAL A 229 30.05 -16.50 4.29
C VAL A 229 29.12 -15.65 5.18
N PRO A 230 29.41 -14.35 5.39
CA PRO A 230 28.58 -13.49 6.24
C PRO A 230 27.13 -13.37 5.73
N PRO A 231 26.14 -13.26 6.63
CA PRO A 231 24.76 -13.00 6.23
C PRO A 231 24.62 -11.61 5.59
N VAL A 232 23.67 -11.49 4.67
CA VAL A 232 23.23 -10.21 4.09
C VAL A 232 22.08 -9.62 4.91
N THR A 233 21.85 -8.31 4.75
CA THR A 233 20.73 -7.56 5.33
C THR A 233 19.90 -6.87 4.24
N PHE A 234 18.64 -6.52 4.52
CA PHE A 234 17.83 -5.76 3.56
C PHE A 234 18.28 -4.30 3.43
N SER A 235 18.29 -3.82 2.19
CA SER A 235 18.48 -2.41 1.83
C SER A 235 17.23 -1.88 1.13
N GLN A 236 16.59 -0.87 1.72
CA GLN A 236 15.31 -0.35 1.22
C GLN A 236 15.44 0.25 -0.19
N ASP A 237 16.55 0.91 -0.49
CA ASP A 237 16.80 1.49 -1.81
C ASP A 237 16.86 0.38 -2.89
N LEU A 238 17.50 -0.76 -2.59
CA LEU A 238 17.54 -1.94 -3.48
C LEU A 238 16.15 -2.61 -3.63
N CYS A 239 15.34 -2.66 -2.57
CA CYS A 239 13.97 -3.18 -2.67
C CYS A 239 13.12 -2.30 -3.61
N THR A 240 13.27 -0.97 -3.52
CA THR A 240 12.53 -0.03 -4.37
C THR A 240 12.94 -0.13 -5.84
N THR A 241 14.24 -0.27 -6.15
CA THR A 241 14.70 -0.49 -7.54
C THR A 241 14.32 -1.87 -8.08
N ALA A 242 14.45 -2.93 -7.27
CA ALA A 242 14.04 -4.27 -7.65
C ALA A 242 12.53 -4.38 -7.91
N GLN A 243 11.68 -3.76 -7.07
CA GLN A 243 10.23 -3.71 -7.30
C GLN A 243 9.88 -2.97 -8.59
N THR A 244 10.50 -1.80 -8.82
CA THR A 244 10.30 -1.03 -10.05
C THR A 244 10.63 -1.87 -11.29
N TRP A 245 11.66 -2.73 -11.22
CA TRP A 245 12.00 -3.62 -12.31
C TRP A 245 11.07 -4.83 -12.44
N ALA A 246 10.61 -5.42 -11.34
CA ALA A 246 9.63 -6.50 -11.34
C ALA A 246 8.31 -6.03 -11.99
N ASP A 247 7.80 -4.85 -11.60
CA ASP A 247 6.60 -4.24 -12.17
C ASP A 247 6.76 -3.97 -13.68
N HIS A 248 7.93 -3.49 -14.09
CA HIS A 248 8.27 -3.31 -15.50
C HIS A 248 8.27 -4.64 -16.27
N MET A 249 8.94 -5.68 -15.79
CA MET A 249 8.92 -7.02 -16.42
C MET A 249 7.51 -7.59 -16.49
N LEU A 250 6.67 -7.40 -15.46
CA LEU A 250 5.27 -7.81 -15.47
C LEU A 250 4.45 -7.05 -16.52
N SER A 251 4.76 -5.77 -16.78
CA SER A 251 4.08 -4.96 -17.80
C SER A 251 4.41 -5.39 -19.24
N ILE A 252 5.67 -5.81 -19.50
CA ILE A 252 6.13 -6.25 -20.84
C ILE A 252 6.13 -7.79 -21.01
N LYS A 253 5.75 -8.55 -19.98
CA LYS A 253 5.74 -10.03 -19.93
C LYS A 253 7.04 -10.68 -20.42
N THR A 254 8.19 -10.06 -20.11
CA THR A 254 9.51 -10.49 -20.59
C THR A 254 10.50 -10.51 -19.44
N LEU A 255 11.14 -11.67 -19.22
CA LEU A 255 12.27 -11.79 -18.29
C LEU A 255 13.52 -11.14 -18.90
N LYS A 256 14.13 -10.19 -18.19
CA LYS A 256 15.43 -9.60 -18.55
C LYS A 256 16.06 -8.89 -17.36
N HIS A 257 17.39 -8.75 -17.38
CA HIS A 257 18.10 -7.91 -16.42
C HIS A 257 17.84 -6.41 -16.62
N SER A 258 17.98 -5.64 -15.54
CA SER A 258 17.90 -4.18 -15.54
C SER A 258 19.24 -3.51 -15.92
N ASP A 259 19.18 -2.21 -16.24
CA ASP A 259 20.35 -1.39 -16.54
C ASP A 259 21.11 -0.91 -15.28
N THR A 260 21.06 -1.69 -14.18
CA THR A 260 21.71 -1.36 -12.90
C THR A 260 23.21 -1.71 -12.88
N ASN A 261 23.94 -1.13 -11.92
CA ASN A 261 25.34 -1.48 -11.62
C ASN A 261 25.48 -2.28 -10.31
N ASP A 262 24.37 -2.52 -9.60
CA ASP A 262 24.30 -3.49 -8.53
C ASP A 262 24.21 -4.92 -9.12
N GLY A 263 24.51 -5.95 -8.32
CA GLY A 263 24.30 -7.33 -8.75
C GLY A 263 22.81 -7.63 -8.88
N GLU A 264 22.41 -8.54 -9.78
CA GLU A 264 20.99 -8.83 -9.98
C GLU A 264 20.72 -10.29 -10.38
N ASN A 265 19.77 -10.93 -9.69
CA ASN A 265 19.16 -12.19 -10.09
C ASN A 265 17.70 -11.95 -10.47
N VAL A 266 17.22 -12.63 -11.50
CA VAL A 266 15.82 -12.55 -11.94
C VAL A 266 15.18 -13.92 -11.99
N TYR A 267 13.88 -13.99 -11.70
CA TYR A 267 13.10 -15.22 -11.70
C TYR A 267 11.71 -14.94 -12.26
N TYR A 268 11.12 -15.94 -12.93
CA TYR A 268 9.71 -15.91 -13.32
C TYR A 268 9.05 -17.26 -13.06
N CYS A 269 7.75 -17.24 -12.80
CA CYS A 269 6.93 -18.43 -12.87
C CYS A 269 5.56 -18.11 -13.49
N GLN A 270 4.94 -19.15 -14.06
CA GLN A 270 3.58 -19.07 -14.59
C GLN A 270 2.76 -20.25 -14.07
N SER A 271 1.52 -19.97 -13.63
CA SER A 271 0.62 -20.97 -13.07
C SER A 271 -0.80 -20.80 -13.59
N SER A 272 -1.43 -21.94 -13.92
CA SER A 272 -2.86 -22.03 -14.24
C SER A 272 -3.76 -21.82 -13.01
N VAL A 273 -3.20 -21.95 -11.79
CA VAL A 273 -3.89 -21.76 -10.51
C VAL A 273 -3.28 -20.56 -9.79
N LYS A 274 -4.12 -19.69 -9.20
CA LYS A 274 -3.63 -18.55 -8.41
C LYS A 274 -2.94 -19.03 -7.14
N THR A 275 -1.61 -19.06 -7.14
CA THR A 275 -0.75 -19.39 -6.00
C THR A 275 0.02 -18.14 -5.57
N ALA A 276 0.09 -17.88 -4.27
CA ALA A 276 1.03 -16.91 -3.72
C ALA A 276 2.42 -17.54 -3.72
N LEU A 277 3.39 -16.89 -4.35
CA LEU A 277 4.79 -17.31 -4.35
C LEU A 277 5.40 -17.07 -2.96
N VAL A 278 6.18 -18.02 -2.46
CA VAL A 278 6.91 -17.88 -1.18
C VAL A 278 8.35 -17.45 -1.46
N GLY A 279 8.91 -16.56 -0.64
CA GLY A 279 10.23 -15.97 -0.86
C GLY A 279 11.40 -16.96 -0.90
N GLU A 280 11.21 -18.17 -0.36
CA GLU A 280 12.21 -19.24 -0.42
C GLU A 280 12.28 -19.95 -1.79
N GLU A 281 11.25 -19.87 -2.63
CA GLU A 281 11.19 -20.52 -3.94
C GLU A 281 12.24 -19.99 -4.94
N PRO A 282 12.28 -18.68 -5.30
CA PRO A 282 13.26 -18.16 -6.27
C PRO A 282 14.70 -18.31 -5.77
N VAL A 283 14.92 -18.18 -4.45
CA VAL A 283 16.27 -18.33 -3.85
C VAL A 283 16.75 -19.78 -3.89
N THR A 284 15.83 -20.74 -3.72
CA THR A 284 16.13 -22.17 -3.87
C THR A 284 16.42 -22.51 -5.34
N ASP A 285 15.65 -21.96 -6.28
CA ASP A 285 15.87 -22.14 -7.73
C ASP A 285 17.25 -21.63 -8.17
N TRP A 286 17.58 -20.38 -7.81
CA TRP A 286 18.90 -19.78 -8.04
C TRP A 286 20.05 -20.56 -7.38
N TYR A 287 19.88 -21.01 -6.13
CA TYR A 287 20.91 -21.77 -5.45
C TYR A 287 21.15 -23.14 -6.08
N ASN A 288 20.13 -23.78 -6.66
CA ASN A 288 20.24 -25.12 -7.26
C ASN A 288 21.21 -25.19 -8.46
N GLU A 289 21.67 -24.06 -9.01
CA GLU A 289 22.78 -24.01 -9.97
C GLU A 289 24.12 -24.49 -9.36
N ILE A 290 24.25 -24.57 -8.03
CA ILE A 290 25.44 -25.14 -7.33
C ILE A 290 25.85 -26.52 -7.85
N LYS A 291 24.87 -27.34 -8.29
CA LYS A 291 25.10 -28.69 -8.82
C LYS A 291 25.92 -28.69 -10.13
N ASP A 292 25.92 -27.57 -10.84
CA ASP A 292 26.58 -27.37 -12.13
C ASP A 292 27.88 -26.54 -12.00
N TYR A 293 28.18 -26.02 -10.80
CA TYR A 293 29.37 -25.20 -10.53
C TYR A 293 30.58 -26.04 -10.08
N ASP A 294 31.64 -26.04 -10.90
CA ASP A 294 32.88 -26.73 -10.62
C ASP A 294 33.80 -25.89 -9.73
N PHE A 295 33.77 -26.13 -8.42
CA PHE A 295 34.65 -25.48 -7.43
C PHE A 295 36.16 -25.73 -7.68
N SER A 296 36.57 -26.67 -8.53
CA SER A 296 37.97 -26.84 -8.95
C SER A 296 38.40 -25.86 -10.06
N LYS A 297 37.46 -25.14 -10.68
CA LYS A 297 37.67 -24.17 -11.76
C LYS A 297 36.92 -22.85 -11.47
N PRO A 298 37.22 -22.18 -10.35
CA PRO A 298 36.54 -20.96 -9.95
C PRO A 298 36.56 -19.88 -11.04
N GLY A 299 35.43 -19.22 -11.25
CA GLY A 299 35.23 -18.23 -12.31
C GLY A 299 33.78 -18.19 -12.79
N ASP A 300 33.50 -17.37 -13.80
CA ASP A 300 32.21 -17.35 -14.48
C ASP A 300 31.98 -18.67 -15.25
N GLN A 301 30.95 -19.44 -14.85
CA GLN A 301 30.59 -20.70 -15.48
C GLN A 301 29.15 -20.62 -16.01
N PRO A 302 28.88 -21.02 -17.28
CA PRO A 302 27.56 -20.89 -17.89
C PRO A 302 26.45 -21.55 -17.08
N GLY A 303 25.43 -20.78 -16.69
CA GLY A 303 24.30 -21.28 -15.91
C GLY A 303 24.54 -21.37 -14.39
N THR A 304 25.54 -20.67 -13.85
CA THR A 304 25.85 -20.62 -12.40
C THR A 304 25.80 -19.22 -11.79
N GLY A 305 25.41 -18.22 -12.59
CA GLY A 305 25.44 -16.81 -12.22
C GLY A 305 24.52 -16.45 -11.05
N HIS A 306 23.37 -17.11 -10.91
CA HIS A 306 22.46 -16.81 -9.81
C HIS A 306 22.94 -17.43 -8.50
N PHE A 307 23.44 -18.68 -8.53
CA PHE A 307 24.07 -19.32 -7.37
C PHE A 307 25.26 -18.51 -6.87
N THR A 308 26.19 -18.17 -7.76
CA THR A 308 27.42 -17.44 -7.42
C THR A 308 27.12 -16.08 -6.81
N GLN A 309 26.08 -15.39 -7.26
CA GLN A 309 25.59 -14.15 -6.64
C GLN A 309 24.94 -14.37 -5.26
N VAL A 310 24.12 -15.41 -5.07
CA VAL A 310 23.48 -15.73 -3.77
C VAL A 310 24.53 -15.92 -2.68
N VAL A 311 25.61 -16.65 -2.97
CA VAL A 311 26.68 -16.98 -2.00
C VAL A 311 27.83 -15.98 -1.98
N TRP A 312 27.81 -14.92 -2.80
CA TRP A 312 28.94 -14.00 -2.95
C TRP A 312 29.33 -13.31 -1.64
N LYS A 313 30.47 -13.70 -1.07
CA LYS A 313 30.90 -13.34 0.29
C LYS A 313 30.96 -11.84 0.56
N ALA A 314 31.42 -11.03 -0.40
CA ALA A 314 31.55 -9.59 -0.26
C ALA A 314 30.22 -8.81 -0.38
N THR A 315 29.14 -9.43 -0.83
CA THR A 315 27.80 -8.81 -0.80
C THR A 315 27.31 -8.72 0.65
N THR A 316 26.85 -7.54 1.06
CA THR A 316 26.38 -7.26 2.44
C THR A 316 24.91 -6.86 2.50
N GLU A 317 24.39 -6.30 1.41
CA GLU A 317 23.03 -5.80 1.27
C GLU A 317 22.32 -6.52 0.14
N ILE A 318 21.04 -6.83 0.33
CA ILE A 318 20.13 -7.27 -0.73
C ILE A 318 18.84 -6.44 -0.74
N GLY A 319 18.16 -6.41 -1.87
CA GLY A 319 16.79 -5.95 -2.00
C GLY A 319 15.99 -6.90 -2.87
N VAL A 320 14.66 -6.90 -2.70
CA VAL A 320 13.78 -7.77 -3.50
C VAL A 320 12.52 -7.04 -3.94
N GLY A 321 12.08 -7.35 -5.15
CA GLY A 321 10.79 -6.96 -5.72
C GLY A 321 10.02 -8.17 -6.23
N LEU A 322 8.69 -8.15 -6.08
CA LEU A 322 7.76 -9.17 -6.54
C LEU A 322 6.58 -8.49 -7.25
N ALA A 323 6.35 -8.84 -8.51
CA ALA A 323 5.23 -8.34 -9.30
C ALA A 323 4.42 -9.51 -9.88
N THR A 324 3.10 -9.51 -9.71
CA THR A 324 2.22 -10.58 -10.20
C THR A 324 0.85 -10.08 -10.66
N ASP A 325 0.26 -10.75 -11.66
CA ASP A 325 -1.16 -10.65 -12.01
C ASP A 325 -2.00 -11.81 -11.41
N GLY A 326 -1.35 -12.68 -10.64
CA GLY A 326 -1.89 -13.91 -10.08
C GLY A 326 -1.86 -15.11 -11.03
N HIS A 327 -1.28 -14.99 -12.23
CA HIS A 327 -1.00 -16.10 -13.15
C HIS A 327 0.44 -16.10 -13.65
N THR A 328 1.04 -14.92 -13.86
CA THR A 328 2.47 -14.72 -14.10
C THR A 328 3.05 -13.91 -12.95
N SER A 329 4.15 -14.38 -12.37
CA SER A 329 4.90 -13.67 -11.33
C SER A 329 6.35 -13.46 -11.78
N PHE A 330 6.90 -12.28 -11.51
CA PHE A 330 8.30 -11.94 -11.68
C PHE A 330 8.91 -11.56 -10.33
N VAL A 331 10.13 -12.03 -10.08
CA VAL A 331 10.93 -11.66 -8.90
C VAL A 331 12.26 -11.11 -9.36
N VAL A 332 12.71 -10.05 -8.69
CA VAL A 332 14.03 -9.44 -8.87
C VAL A 332 14.72 -9.40 -7.52
N GLY A 333 15.91 -10.00 -7.41
CA GLY A 333 16.82 -9.78 -6.29
C GLY A 333 17.96 -8.88 -6.75
N GLN A 334 18.24 -7.80 -6.02
CA GLN A 334 19.40 -6.93 -6.27
C GLN A 334 20.37 -6.95 -5.08
N TYR A 335 21.67 -6.86 -5.37
CA TYR A 335 22.76 -7.24 -4.46
C TYR A 335 23.86 -6.18 -4.43
N LYS A 336 24.27 -5.75 -3.23
CA LYS A 336 25.27 -4.70 -3.04
C LYS A 336 26.29 -5.07 -1.94
N PRO A 337 27.61 -4.90 -2.16
CA PRO A 337 28.27 -4.82 -3.47
C PRO A 337 27.86 -5.95 -4.43
N ALA A 338 27.95 -5.67 -5.73
CA ALA A 338 27.65 -6.63 -6.78
C ALA A 338 28.56 -7.87 -6.69
N GLY A 339 28.00 -9.04 -7.01
CA GLY A 339 28.75 -10.27 -7.20
C GLY A 339 29.30 -10.43 -8.61
N ASN A 340 29.73 -11.65 -8.93
CA ASN A 340 30.09 -12.12 -10.26
C ASN A 340 31.14 -11.25 -10.97
N ILE A 341 32.06 -10.69 -10.19
CA ILE A 341 33.15 -9.84 -10.68
C ILE A 341 34.22 -10.75 -11.31
N ILE A 342 34.32 -10.74 -12.64
CA ILE A 342 35.22 -11.60 -13.44
C ILE A 342 36.73 -11.26 -13.33
N ASN A 343 37.13 -10.51 -12.31
CA ASN A 343 38.54 -10.23 -12.04
C ASN A 343 39.22 -11.49 -11.45
N PRO A 344 40.47 -11.82 -11.83
CA PRO A 344 41.19 -12.97 -11.28
C PRO A 344 41.25 -12.96 -9.74
N GLY A 345 40.96 -14.10 -9.11
CA GLY A 345 40.92 -14.24 -7.65
C GLY A 345 39.56 -13.94 -7.00
N TYR A 346 38.65 -13.24 -7.67
CA TYR A 346 37.40 -12.80 -7.03
C TYR A 346 36.42 -13.95 -6.78
N TYR A 347 36.33 -14.94 -7.67
CA TYR A 347 35.46 -16.11 -7.46
C TYR A 347 36.03 -17.01 -6.36
N GLU A 348 37.35 -17.16 -6.29
CA GLU A 348 38.09 -17.88 -5.25
C GLU A 348 37.85 -17.28 -3.86
N GLU A 349 37.84 -15.95 -3.75
CA GLU A 349 37.61 -15.25 -2.48
C GLU A 349 36.14 -15.27 -2.04
N ASN A 350 35.18 -15.33 -2.99
CA ASN A 350 33.76 -15.07 -2.75
C ASN A 350 32.81 -16.26 -2.90
N VAL A 351 33.15 -17.27 -3.69
CA VAL A 351 32.33 -18.46 -3.96
C VAL A 351 33.00 -19.68 -3.33
N LEU A 352 32.97 -19.72 -2.00
CA LEU A 352 33.54 -20.82 -1.21
C LEU A 352 32.72 -22.10 -1.42
N PRO A 353 33.30 -23.31 -1.28
CA PRO A 353 32.51 -24.53 -1.19
C PRO A 353 31.58 -24.52 0.02
N ALA A 354 30.51 -25.31 -0.01
CA ALA A 354 29.74 -25.60 1.20
C ALA A 354 30.62 -26.38 2.19
N ALA A 355 30.49 -26.11 3.48
CA ALA A 355 31.04 -26.96 4.52
C ALA A 355 30.37 -28.35 4.44
N GLU A 356 31.17 -29.41 4.53
CA GLU A 356 30.63 -30.77 4.67
C GLU A 356 29.87 -30.87 6.01
N ASP A 357 28.66 -31.43 5.96
CA ASP A 357 27.89 -31.78 7.16
C ASP A 357 28.64 -32.90 7.89
N GLY A 358 29.42 -32.53 8.93
CA GLY A 358 30.29 -33.46 9.65
C GLY A 358 29.52 -34.57 10.39
N GLU A 359 30.02 -35.80 10.27
CA GLU A 359 29.55 -37.02 10.97
C GLU A 359 29.72 -36.95 12.51
#